data_AF-A0A433BIG9-F1
#
_entry.id   AF-A0A433BIG9-F1
#
_cell.length_a   1.000
_cell.length_b   1.000
_cell.length_c   1.000
_cell.angle_alpha   90.00
_cell.angle_beta   90.00
_cell.angle_gamma   90.00
#
_symmetry.space_group_name_H-M   'P 1'
#
loop_
_entity.id
_entity.type
_entity.pdbx_description
1 polymer ?
#
loop_
_entity_poly.entity_id
_entity_poly.type
_entity_poly.pdbx_seq_one_letter_code
_entity_poly.pdbx_strand_id
1 'polypeptide(L)'
;MAKGKYKTRKENRDATKLAEDLARVRAELMIEQQRLDEVRGRAAVDRQLRAALATAIAERDAVCTPQIERIAADRDVIVAATRDLVAANEALRHAETVLRWAWTALGPEMVYALLTGNRAFLLEGIAHDGLSHDAAEVIQRVRGIRKYDPVDFTAEQRRALSKAAAAAAGIELAVDTPDDDDVAWAAYSDRVRADPAALIAFMTPLPWLDIASDGEHPVSRMLGADPEVSAVTVDPVKVVPSVAEVSTGTAAVRDAVTAAGATSVAKTWLSTLQNGMDNASGTAVPSLVASTSVYPSPADAAALHAWYAAVAMGAWGRRRSVTDGRVAVAAGAAVPFWLPPGHTIAYLDSEPLSDEDVDDLRLPFPQVLVTFAEPPRLPALDSGVLAEDDPRLQYIDHTLTRIEGSEVPESRELMIAGTNGFTAELPTLWDVLSVRGAHIEGVLLLADAHGHLDDLFAWCVAVPSTTAGTVMGRWVIPASRSATSYPNLVTNAAAVAAWADWHRPGQSRDAEDQGPRGGGGRPGRQGPEDSVHVLNVSATNAAADAAGKGEPTGRTTAPHRRRGHWRRQPYGPGRAQIRRVRIAPVLVNAGRRGSDRPQIYRLPAPTRSGASTT
;
A
#
# COMPACT_ATOMS: atom_id res chain seq x y z
N MET A 1 68.02 -59.61 76.98
CA MET A 1 67.49 -58.23 77.05
C MET A 1 66.98 -57.63 75.72
N ALA A 2 66.92 -58.38 74.59
CA ALA A 2 66.54 -57.81 73.28
C ALA A 2 65.03 -57.85 72.91
N LYS A 3 64.21 -58.69 73.56
CA LYS A 3 62.76 -58.85 73.23
C LYS A 3 61.85 -57.69 73.72
N GLY A 4 62.22 -57.02 74.82
CA GLY A 4 61.39 -55.95 75.41
C GLY A 4 61.38 -54.63 74.64
N LYS A 5 62.50 -54.26 73.99
CA LYS A 5 62.64 -53.02 73.19
C LYS A 5 61.90 -53.08 71.85
N TYR A 6 61.66 -54.28 71.31
CA TYR A 6 60.96 -54.46 70.04
C TYR A 6 59.43 -54.34 70.21
N LYS A 7 58.91 -54.80 71.36
CA LYS A 7 57.48 -54.68 71.71
C LYS A 7 57.06 -53.23 71.93
N THR A 8 57.81 -52.46 72.71
CA THR A 8 57.56 -51.02 72.96
C THR A 8 57.71 -50.17 71.69
N ARG A 9 58.66 -50.48 70.80
CA ARG A 9 58.77 -49.78 69.50
C ARG A 9 57.61 -50.09 68.56
N LYS A 10 57.03 -51.30 68.62
CA LYS A 10 55.85 -51.68 67.83
C LYS A 10 54.60 -51.00 68.40
N GLU A 11 54.40 -51.03 69.71
CA GLU A 11 53.29 -50.36 70.39
C GLU A 11 53.29 -48.85 70.15
N ASN A 12 54.46 -48.19 70.19
CA ASN A 12 54.55 -46.77 69.85
C ASN A 12 54.26 -46.51 68.36
N ARG A 13 54.72 -47.38 67.44
CA ARG A 13 54.39 -47.25 66.00
C ARG A 13 52.90 -47.44 65.75
N ASP A 14 52.29 -48.43 66.40
CA ASP A 14 50.86 -48.71 66.29
C ASP A 14 50.04 -47.56 66.90
N ALA A 15 50.49 -46.97 68.02
CA ALA A 15 49.86 -45.80 68.63
C ALA A 15 49.99 -44.53 67.76
N THR A 16 51.14 -44.29 67.14
CA THR A 16 51.32 -43.17 66.20
C THR A 16 50.46 -43.36 64.96
N LYS A 17 50.44 -44.56 64.38
CA LYS A 17 49.61 -44.90 63.23
C LYS A 17 48.12 -44.74 63.55
N LEU A 18 47.69 -45.16 64.73
CA LEU A 18 46.30 -45.01 65.18
C LEU A 18 45.94 -43.54 65.43
N ALA A 19 46.88 -42.72 65.92
CA ALA A 19 46.69 -41.27 66.04
C ALA A 19 46.59 -40.57 64.68
N GLU A 20 47.41 -40.98 63.70
CA GLU A 20 47.34 -40.49 62.32
C GLU A 20 46.03 -40.90 61.63
N ASP A 21 45.60 -42.16 61.78
CA ASP A 21 44.34 -42.66 61.24
C ASP A 21 43.14 -41.93 61.87
N LEU A 22 43.17 -41.65 63.18
CA LEU A 22 42.12 -40.91 63.87
C LEU A 22 42.09 -39.43 63.45
N ALA A 23 43.26 -38.82 63.23
CA ALA A 23 43.35 -37.47 62.67
C ALA A 23 42.79 -37.39 61.24
N ARG A 24 43.08 -38.40 60.39
CA ARG A 24 42.52 -38.50 59.03
C ARG A 24 41.00 -38.62 59.05
N VAL A 25 40.45 -39.53 59.87
CA VAL A 25 38.99 -39.71 59.99
C VAL A 25 38.29 -38.45 60.49
N ARG A 26 38.91 -37.70 61.42
CA ARG A 26 38.36 -36.40 61.87
C ARG A 26 38.36 -35.35 60.75
N ALA A 27 39.40 -35.31 59.93
CA ALA A 27 39.46 -34.42 58.78
C ALA A 27 38.40 -34.77 57.72
N GLU A 28 38.21 -36.07 57.43
CA GLU A 28 37.17 -36.56 56.52
C GLU A 28 35.76 -36.24 57.05
N LEU A 29 35.52 -36.44 58.35
CA LEU A 29 34.24 -36.08 58.99
C LEU A 29 33.94 -34.58 58.87
N MET A 30 34.95 -33.72 59.05
CA MET A 30 34.78 -32.27 58.94
C MET A 30 34.42 -31.85 57.50
N ILE A 31 35.04 -32.48 56.50
CA ILE A 31 34.73 -32.25 55.08
C ILE A 31 33.29 -32.68 54.76
N GLU A 32 32.87 -33.85 55.24
CA GLU A 32 31.50 -34.34 55.03
C GLU A 32 30.45 -33.50 55.77
N GLN A 33 30.77 -32.97 56.95
CA GLN A 33 29.90 -32.01 57.66
C GLN A 33 29.75 -30.72 56.86
N GLN A 34 30.83 -30.17 56.30
CA GLN A 34 30.77 -28.98 55.44
C GLN A 34 29.92 -29.23 54.19
N ARG A 35 30.10 -30.38 53.51
CA ARG A 35 29.27 -30.77 52.35
C ARG A 35 27.79 -30.87 52.70
N LEU A 36 27.48 -31.45 53.86
CA LEU A 36 26.11 -31.60 54.33
C LEU A 36 25.46 -30.25 54.63
N ASP A 37 26.20 -29.30 55.22
CA ASP A 37 25.72 -27.95 55.47
C ASP A 37 25.52 -27.16 54.16
N GLU A 38 26.39 -27.32 53.17
CA GLU A 38 26.20 -26.75 51.83
C GLU A 38 24.94 -27.30 51.15
N VAL A 39 24.70 -28.61 51.21
CA VAL A 39 23.50 -29.24 50.63
C VAL A 39 22.24 -28.75 51.33
N ARG A 40 22.26 -28.61 52.66
CA ARG A 40 21.15 -28.04 53.43
C ARG A 40 20.88 -26.58 53.06
N GLY A 41 21.93 -25.78 52.86
CA GLY A 41 21.82 -24.41 52.36
C GLY A 41 21.14 -24.36 50.98
N ARG A 42 21.59 -25.19 50.03
CA ARG A 42 20.98 -25.29 48.69
C ARG A 42 19.52 -25.72 48.74
N ALA A 43 19.18 -26.69 49.58
CA ALA A 43 17.80 -27.16 49.75
C ALA A 43 16.87 -26.11 50.41
N ALA A 44 17.41 -25.21 51.23
CA ALA A 44 16.66 -24.08 51.77
C ALA A 44 16.37 -23.02 50.69
N VAL A 45 17.37 -22.68 49.88
CA VAL A 45 17.21 -21.73 48.76
C VAL A 45 16.25 -22.27 47.70
N ASP A 46 16.35 -23.56 47.33
CA ASP A 46 15.43 -24.17 46.37
C ASP A 46 13.97 -24.13 46.86
N ARG A 47 13.73 -24.42 48.15
CA ARG A 47 12.39 -24.28 48.75
C ARG A 47 11.89 -22.84 48.69
N GLN A 48 12.74 -21.86 48.95
CA GLN A 48 12.36 -20.44 48.88
C GLN A 48 12.03 -20.00 47.45
N LEU A 49 12.82 -20.42 46.47
CA LEU A 49 12.58 -20.12 45.05
C LEU A 49 11.30 -20.77 44.53
N ARG A 50 11.02 -22.02 44.92
CA ARG A 50 9.75 -22.70 44.57
C ARG A 50 8.54 -21.99 45.17
N ALA A 51 8.64 -21.53 46.41
CA ALA A 51 7.58 -20.74 47.03
C ALA A 51 7.37 -19.41 46.31
N ALA A 52 8.44 -18.69 45.96
CA ALA A 52 8.37 -17.43 45.22
C ALA A 52 7.78 -17.63 43.80
N LEU A 53 8.16 -18.71 43.11
CA LEU A 53 7.60 -19.06 41.80
C LEU A 53 6.10 -19.36 41.88
N ALA A 54 5.66 -20.11 42.90
CA ALA A 54 4.25 -20.41 43.11
C ALA A 54 3.43 -19.13 43.33
N THR A 55 3.94 -18.19 44.13
CA THR A 55 3.30 -16.88 44.34
C THR A 55 3.23 -16.08 43.03
N ALA A 56 4.32 -15.99 42.28
CA ALA A 56 4.36 -15.25 41.01
C ALA A 56 3.39 -15.82 39.96
N ILE A 57 3.24 -17.15 39.90
CA ILE A 57 2.26 -17.81 39.04
C ILE A 57 0.84 -17.44 39.46
N ALA A 58 0.53 -17.49 40.76
CA ALA A 58 -0.79 -17.12 41.26
C ALA A 58 -1.13 -15.64 41.00
N GLU A 59 -0.17 -14.72 41.14
CA GLU A 59 -0.34 -13.31 40.84
C GLU A 59 -0.56 -13.07 39.33
N ARG A 60 0.23 -13.72 38.47
CA ARG A 60 0.03 -13.66 37.02
C ARG A 60 -1.36 -14.18 36.65
N ASP A 61 -1.75 -15.34 37.17
CA ASP A 61 -3.02 -15.96 36.83
C ASP A 61 -4.20 -15.11 37.33
N ALA A 62 -4.08 -14.47 38.50
CA ALA A 62 -5.09 -13.52 38.99
C ALA A 62 -5.26 -12.28 38.09
N VAL A 63 -4.17 -11.77 37.50
CA VAL A 63 -4.21 -10.63 36.56
C VAL A 63 -4.72 -11.06 35.18
N CYS A 64 -4.32 -12.24 34.70
CA CYS A 64 -4.65 -12.72 33.36
C CYS A 64 -6.04 -13.35 33.26
N THR A 65 -6.58 -13.95 34.33
CA THR A 65 -7.88 -14.65 34.30
C THR A 65 -9.03 -13.75 33.80
N PRO A 66 -9.22 -12.52 34.31
CA PRO A 66 -10.29 -11.63 33.82
C PRO A 66 -10.09 -11.24 32.35
N GLN A 67 -8.84 -11.12 31.89
CA GLN A 67 -8.53 -10.80 30.50
C GLN A 67 -8.83 -11.99 29.58
N ILE A 68 -8.49 -13.21 30.00
CA ILE A 68 -8.79 -14.45 29.28
C ILE A 68 -10.31 -14.67 29.19
N GLU A 69 -11.03 -14.45 30.29
CA GLU A 69 -12.50 -14.54 30.31
C GLU A 69 -13.14 -13.50 29.37
N ARG A 70 -12.62 -12.26 29.35
CA ARG A 70 -13.08 -11.23 28.43
C ARG A 70 -12.81 -11.58 26.97
N ILE A 71 -11.62 -12.09 26.65
CA ILE A 71 -11.28 -12.56 25.30
C ILE A 71 -12.18 -13.72 24.87
N ALA A 72 -12.51 -14.63 25.80
CA ALA A 72 -13.44 -15.73 25.52
C ALA A 72 -14.86 -15.20 25.23
N ALA A 73 -15.35 -14.25 26.01
CA ALA A 73 -16.63 -13.61 25.78
C ALA A 73 -16.67 -12.84 24.44
N ASP A 74 -15.63 -12.07 24.13
CA ASP A 74 -15.50 -11.33 22.86
C ASP A 74 -15.45 -12.30 21.67
N ARG A 75 -14.73 -13.42 21.81
CA ARG A 75 -14.71 -14.49 20.80
C ARG A 75 -16.10 -15.05 20.53
N ASP A 76 -16.88 -15.33 21.57
CA ASP A 76 -18.23 -15.88 21.42
C ASP A 76 -19.17 -14.89 20.71
N VAL A 77 -19.05 -13.59 21.02
CA VAL A 77 -19.79 -12.52 20.32
C VAL A 77 -19.40 -12.45 18.84
N ILE A 78 -18.10 -12.49 18.53
CA ILE A 78 -17.61 -12.48 17.14
C ILE A 78 -18.09 -13.71 16.37
N VAL A 79 -18.07 -14.90 16.99
CA VAL A 79 -18.55 -16.14 16.37
C VAL A 79 -20.05 -16.08 16.09
N ALA A 80 -20.84 -15.52 17.01
CA ALA A 80 -22.27 -15.30 16.80
C ALA A 80 -22.51 -14.32 15.63
N ALA A 81 -21.86 -13.14 15.65
CA ALA A 81 -21.98 -12.14 14.58
C ALA A 81 -21.55 -12.68 13.21
N THR A 82 -20.49 -13.51 13.16
CA THR A 82 -20.03 -14.14 11.92
C THR A 82 -21.04 -15.15 11.39
N ARG A 83 -21.68 -15.92 12.26
CA ARG A 83 -22.75 -16.86 11.87
C ARG A 83 -23.94 -16.13 11.29
N ASP A 84 -24.36 -15.04 11.92
CA ASP A 84 -25.47 -14.21 11.47
C ASP A 84 -25.15 -13.55 10.12
N LEU A 85 -23.90 -13.11 9.92
CA LEU A 85 -23.42 -12.59 8.64
C LEU A 85 -23.42 -13.64 7.53
N VAL A 86 -23.05 -14.90 7.83
CA VAL A 86 -23.10 -16.00 6.85
C VAL A 86 -24.55 -16.30 6.44
N ALA A 87 -25.47 -16.36 7.41
CA ALA A 87 -26.88 -16.57 7.13
C ALA A 87 -27.50 -15.42 6.31
N ALA A 88 -27.14 -14.17 6.62
CA ALA A 88 -27.53 -13.00 5.84
C ALA A 88 -27.00 -13.06 4.39
N ASN A 89 -25.75 -13.48 4.20
CA ASN A 89 -25.14 -13.64 2.88
C ASN A 89 -25.78 -14.77 2.05
N GLU A 90 -26.20 -15.87 2.67
CA GLU A 90 -26.93 -16.95 1.97
C GLU A 90 -28.33 -16.50 1.53
N ALA A 91 -29.03 -15.72 2.36
CA ALA A 91 -30.30 -15.10 2.02
C ALA A 91 -30.15 -14.11 0.84
N LEU A 92 -29.07 -13.31 0.82
CA LEU A 92 -28.77 -12.39 -0.28
C LEU A 92 -28.48 -13.12 -1.61
N ARG A 93 -27.78 -14.27 -1.61
CA ARG A 93 -27.57 -15.07 -2.85
C ARG A 93 -28.87 -15.60 -3.44
N HIS A 94 -29.82 -15.99 -2.58
CA HIS A 94 -31.15 -16.42 -3.04
C HIS A 94 -31.95 -15.22 -3.57
N ALA A 95 -31.83 -14.05 -2.93
CA ALA A 95 -32.45 -12.82 -3.42
C ALA A 95 -31.96 -12.48 -4.83
N GLU A 96 -30.65 -12.54 -5.11
CA GLU A 96 -30.11 -12.27 -6.45
C GLU A 96 -30.66 -13.23 -7.52
N THR A 97 -30.78 -14.51 -7.18
CA THR A 97 -31.33 -15.54 -8.09
C THR A 97 -32.83 -15.34 -8.35
N VAL A 98 -33.59 -14.99 -7.30
CA VAL A 98 -35.03 -14.69 -7.39
C VAL A 98 -35.26 -13.39 -8.16
N LEU A 99 -34.44 -12.37 -7.94
CA LEU A 99 -34.47 -11.10 -8.65
C LEU A 99 -34.19 -11.31 -10.15
N ARG A 100 -33.17 -12.09 -10.50
CA ARG A 100 -32.83 -12.44 -11.89
C ARG A 100 -33.96 -13.19 -12.59
N TRP A 101 -34.56 -14.18 -11.93
CA TRP A 101 -35.75 -14.84 -12.44
C TRP A 101 -36.91 -13.86 -12.63
N ALA A 102 -37.20 -13.02 -11.64
CA ALA A 102 -38.29 -12.06 -11.68
C ALA A 102 -38.10 -11.07 -12.83
N TRP A 103 -36.89 -10.54 -13.04
CA TRP A 103 -36.56 -9.65 -14.14
C TRP A 103 -36.83 -10.28 -15.51
N THR A 104 -36.46 -11.54 -15.66
CA THR A 104 -36.65 -12.28 -16.92
C THR A 104 -38.11 -12.61 -17.19
N ALA A 105 -38.89 -12.92 -16.14
CA ALA A 105 -40.26 -13.41 -16.27
C ALA A 105 -41.32 -12.30 -16.27
N LEU A 106 -41.09 -11.19 -15.55
CA LEU A 106 -42.09 -10.14 -15.31
C LEU A 106 -41.74 -8.82 -16.01
N GLY A 107 -40.51 -8.69 -16.53
CA GLY A 107 -39.99 -7.45 -17.09
C GLY A 107 -39.48 -6.49 -16.02
N PRO A 108 -38.48 -5.65 -16.36
CA PRO A 108 -37.80 -4.79 -15.39
C PRO A 108 -38.74 -3.80 -14.72
N GLU A 109 -39.71 -3.22 -15.43
CA GLU A 109 -40.63 -2.24 -14.82
C GLU A 109 -41.53 -2.86 -13.74
N MET A 110 -42.05 -4.07 -13.98
CA MET A 110 -42.94 -4.77 -13.04
C MET A 110 -42.19 -5.21 -11.78
N VAL A 111 -40.95 -5.69 -11.95
CA VAL A 111 -40.09 -6.10 -10.83
C VAL A 111 -39.70 -4.90 -9.98
N TYR A 112 -39.38 -3.77 -10.62
CA TYR A 112 -39.13 -2.52 -9.90
C TYR A 112 -40.36 -2.01 -9.16
N ALA A 113 -41.58 -2.24 -9.66
CA ALA A 113 -42.82 -1.92 -8.95
C ALA A 113 -43.14 -2.91 -7.81
N LEU A 114 -42.77 -4.19 -7.94
CA LEU A 114 -43.05 -5.26 -6.97
C LEU A 114 -42.07 -5.28 -5.78
N LEU A 115 -40.79 -5.00 -6.01
CA LEU A 115 -39.77 -4.97 -4.95
C LEU A 115 -39.92 -3.76 -4.02
N THR A 116 -40.70 -2.76 -4.43
CA THR A 116 -40.84 -1.48 -3.74
C THR A 116 -42.00 -1.45 -2.76
N GLY A 117 -41.98 -2.34 -1.79
CA GLY A 117 -42.51 -2.01 -0.46
C GLY A 117 -41.50 -1.12 0.26
N ASN A 118 -41.51 0.20 0.03
CA ASN A 118 -40.79 1.25 0.79
C ASN A 118 -39.30 1.06 1.19
N ARG A 119 -38.55 0.05 0.72
CA ARG A 119 -37.24 -0.32 1.30
C ARG A 119 -36.08 -0.58 0.34
N ALA A 120 -36.27 -0.56 -0.97
CA ALA A 120 -35.18 -0.72 -1.93
C ALA A 120 -34.69 0.64 -2.45
N PHE A 121 -33.52 1.07 -1.97
CA PHE A 121 -32.83 2.26 -2.50
C PHE A 121 -32.17 1.91 -3.83
N LEU A 122 -32.58 2.60 -4.90
CA LEU A 122 -31.77 2.69 -6.11
C LEU A 122 -30.73 3.77 -5.82
N LEU A 123 -29.54 3.35 -5.38
CA LEU A 123 -28.36 4.20 -5.47
C LEU A 123 -28.01 4.27 -6.97
N GLU A 124 -27.61 5.47 -7.40
CA GLU A 124 -27.63 5.95 -8.77
C GLU A 124 -27.01 5.00 -9.82
N GLY A 125 -27.56 5.09 -11.04
CA GLY A 125 -27.16 4.26 -12.18
C GLY A 125 -28.32 3.41 -12.70
N ILE A 126 -28.57 3.49 -14.01
CA ILE A 126 -29.49 2.58 -14.69
C ILE A 126 -28.83 1.19 -14.63
N ALA A 127 -29.27 0.34 -13.70
CA ALA A 127 -28.74 -1.03 -13.58
C ALA A 127 -29.27 -1.97 -14.67
N HIS A 128 -30.10 -1.48 -15.60
CA HIS A 128 -30.69 -2.34 -16.63
C HIS A 128 -31.02 -1.59 -17.93
N ASP A 129 -30.48 -2.09 -19.03
CA ASP A 129 -30.60 -1.59 -20.41
C ASP A 129 -32.05 -1.60 -20.96
N GLY A 130 -33.01 -2.06 -20.16
CA GLY A 130 -34.41 -2.24 -20.53
C GLY A 130 -35.36 -1.18 -19.97
N LEU A 131 -34.86 -0.23 -19.16
CA LEU A 131 -35.65 0.89 -18.65
C LEU A 131 -35.48 2.12 -19.57
N SER A 132 -36.58 2.70 -20.05
CA SER A 132 -36.52 3.96 -20.78
C SER A 132 -36.07 5.11 -19.87
N HIS A 133 -35.40 6.12 -20.45
CA HIS A 133 -34.93 7.30 -19.71
C HIS A 133 -36.07 8.01 -18.98
N ASP A 134 -37.22 8.14 -19.64
CA ASP A 134 -38.42 8.78 -19.08
C ASP A 134 -38.98 8.01 -17.88
N ALA A 135 -39.02 6.67 -17.95
CA ALA A 135 -39.45 5.84 -16.84
C ALA A 135 -38.49 5.96 -15.64
N ALA A 136 -37.18 6.00 -15.91
CA ALA A 136 -36.15 6.19 -14.87
C ALA A 136 -36.29 7.56 -14.19
N GLU A 137 -36.50 8.63 -14.96
CA GLU A 137 -36.67 9.97 -14.44
C GLU A 137 -37.92 10.10 -13.55
N VAL A 138 -39.07 9.57 -14.02
CA VAL A 138 -40.31 9.58 -13.24
C VAL A 138 -40.12 8.84 -11.91
N ILE A 139 -39.48 7.68 -11.92
CA ILE A 139 -39.20 6.90 -10.71
C ILE A 139 -38.27 7.68 -9.76
N GLN A 140 -37.22 8.31 -10.28
CA GLN A 140 -36.25 9.07 -9.48
C GLN A 140 -36.86 10.34 -8.85
N ARG A 141 -37.74 11.06 -9.57
CA ARG A 141 -38.44 12.25 -9.06
C ARG A 141 -39.48 11.89 -8.00
N VAL A 142 -40.28 10.85 -8.23
CA VAL A 142 -41.27 10.37 -7.23
C VAL A 142 -40.59 9.95 -5.92
N ARG A 143 -39.35 9.47 -6.00
CA ARG A 143 -38.54 9.08 -4.84
C ARG A 143 -37.78 10.24 -4.18
N GLY A 144 -37.88 11.45 -4.73
CA GLY A 144 -37.13 12.61 -4.23
C GLY A 144 -35.62 12.46 -4.35
N ILE A 145 -35.13 11.62 -5.27
CA ILE A 145 -33.70 11.48 -5.60
C ILE A 145 -33.33 12.62 -6.56
N ARG A 146 -34.08 12.78 -7.65
CA ARG A 146 -34.06 14.01 -8.45
C ARG A 146 -34.94 15.07 -7.79
N LYS A 147 -34.33 15.93 -6.96
CA LYS A 147 -35.01 17.00 -6.20
C LYS A 147 -35.18 18.30 -6.97
N TYR A 148 -34.37 18.51 -8.01
CA TYR A 148 -34.31 19.75 -8.76
C TYR A 148 -34.69 19.49 -10.22
N ASP A 149 -35.32 20.47 -10.85
CA ASP A 149 -35.52 20.45 -12.29
C ASP A 149 -34.17 20.41 -13.02
N PRO A 150 -34.12 19.85 -14.23
CA PRO A 150 -32.88 19.76 -14.99
C PRO A 150 -32.40 21.18 -15.20
N VAL A 151 -31.11 21.43 -14.94
CA VAL A 151 -30.50 22.71 -15.29
C VAL A 151 -30.58 22.84 -16.82
N ASP A 152 -31.39 23.77 -17.31
CA ASP A 152 -31.47 24.11 -18.72
C ASP A 152 -30.16 24.78 -19.13
N PHE A 153 -29.34 24.03 -19.89
CA PHE A 153 -28.11 24.55 -20.46
C PHE A 153 -28.38 25.23 -21.80
N THR A 154 -27.71 26.35 -22.06
CA THR A 154 -27.69 26.95 -23.39
C THR A 154 -27.03 25.99 -24.40
N ALA A 155 -27.29 26.16 -25.70
CA ALA A 155 -26.63 25.35 -26.73
C ALA A 155 -25.09 25.40 -26.62
N GLU A 156 -24.53 26.59 -26.37
CA GLU A 156 -23.10 26.79 -26.15
C GLU A 156 -22.57 25.99 -24.94
N GLN A 157 -23.30 25.98 -23.82
CA GLN A 157 -22.95 25.20 -22.63
C GLN A 157 -23.04 23.69 -22.88
N ARG A 158 -24.08 23.24 -23.61
CA ARG A 158 -24.20 21.83 -24.03
C ARG A 158 -23.02 21.41 -24.90
N ARG A 159 -22.60 22.26 -25.83
CA ARG A 159 -21.44 22.02 -26.70
C ARG A 159 -20.12 22.01 -25.92
N ALA A 160 -19.96 22.88 -24.93
CA ALA A 160 -18.78 22.89 -24.07
C ALA A 160 -18.69 21.62 -23.20
N LEU A 161 -19.78 21.23 -22.54
CA LEU A 161 -19.86 19.99 -21.76
C LEU A 161 -19.58 18.76 -22.62
N SER A 162 -20.13 18.75 -23.83
CA SER A 162 -19.94 17.73 -24.85
C SER A 162 -18.47 17.53 -25.24
N LYS A 163 -17.75 18.63 -25.50
CA LYS A 163 -16.32 18.61 -25.80
C LYS A 163 -15.51 18.11 -24.61
N ALA A 164 -15.83 18.58 -23.40
CA ALA A 164 -15.17 18.11 -22.18
C ALA A 164 -15.41 16.62 -21.92
N ALA A 165 -16.63 16.14 -22.14
CA ALA A 165 -16.99 14.73 -22.03
C ALA A 165 -16.25 13.86 -23.06
N ALA A 166 -16.14 14.32 -24.30
CA ALA A 166 -15.38 13.66 -25.35
C ALA A 166 -13.88 13.58 -25.04
N ALA A 167 -13.30 14.69 -24.59
CA ALA A 167 -11.92 14.72 -24.12
C ALA A 167 -11.70 13.78 -22.93
N ALA A 168 -12.64 13.72 -21.98
CA ALA A 168 -12.56 12.84 -20.81
C ALA A 168 -12.66 11.35 -21.18
N ALA A 169 -13.50 10.99 -22.16
CA ALA A 169 -13.66 9.62 -22.64
C ALA A 169 -12.54 9.17 -23.58
N GLY A 170 -11.75 10.10 -24.14
CA GLY A 170 -10.73 9.80 -25.15
C GLY A 170 -11.31 9.37 -26.49
N ILE A 171 -12.57 9.70 -26.77
CA ILE A 171 -13.23 9.45 -28.05
C ILE A 171 -13.65 10.79 -28.63
N GLU A 172 -13.08 11.16 -29.78
CA GLU A 172 -13.41 12.41 -30.44
C GLU A 172 -14.89 12.45 -30.86
N LEU A 173 -15.53 13.58 -30.51
CA LEU A 173 -16.81 13.96 -31.04
C LEU A 173 -16.63 14.42 -32.50
N ALA A 174 -17.50 13.96 -33.41
CA ALA A 174 -17.45 14.43 -34.79
C ALA A 174 -17.68 15.95 -34.84
N VAL A 175 -16.85 16.66 -35.61
CA VAL A 175 -16.79 18.14 -35.65
C VAL A 175 -18.14 18.79 -36.02
N ASP A 176 -18.97 18.06 -36.78
CA ASP A 176 -20.23 18.54 -37.34
C ASP A 176 -21.47 18.08 -36.57
N THR A 177 -21.34 17.42 -35.40
CA THR A 177 -22.51 16.99 -34.62
C THR A 177 -23.31 18.20 -34.14
N PRO A 178 -24.55 18.44 -34.65
CA PRO A 178 -25.39 19.53 -34.18
C PRO A 178 -25.82 19.30 -32.72
N ASP A 179 -25.94 20.36 -31.92
CA ASP A 179 -26.33 20.28 -30.50
C ASP A 179 -27.74 19.67 -30.29
N ASP A 180 -28.55 19.65 -31.35
CA ASP A 180 -29.95 19.20 -31.35
C ASP A 180 -30.17 17.88 -32.14
N ASP A 181 -29.08 17.21 -32.57
CA ASP A 181 -29.16 15.94 -33.30
C ASP A 181 -29.06 14.74 -32.34
N ASP A 182 -30.21 14.35 -31.80
CA ASP A 182 -30.34 13.21 -30.89
C ASP A 182 -29.78 11.91 -31.49
N VAL A 183 -29.82 11.74 -32.81
CA VAL A 183 -29.32 10.53 -33.48
C VAL A 183 -27.80 10.49 -33.46
N ALA A 184 -27.15 11.62 -33.74
CA ALA A 184 -25.70 11.74 -33.67
C ALA A 184 -25.20 11.57 -32.22
N TRP A 185 -25.93 12.11 -31.23
CA TRP A 185 -25.63 11.92 -29.81
C TRP A 185 -25.80 10.47 -29.35
N ALA A 186 -26.86 9.79 -29.79
CA ALA A 186 -27.06 8.37 -29.53
C ALA A 186 -25.93 7.53 -30.14
N ALA A 187 -25.55 7.80 -31.39
CA ALA A 187 -24.45 7.10 -32.05
C ALA A 187 -23.10 7.32 -31.36
N TYR A 188 -22.83 8.53 -30.87
CA TYR A 188 -21.65 8.81 -30.06
C TYR A 188 -21.68 8.06 -28.72
N SER A 189 -22.82 8.09 -28.02
CA SER A 189 -23.01 7.37 -26.75
C SER A 189 -22.80 5.86 -26.93
N ASP A 190 -23.30 5.29 -28.02
CA ASP A 190 -23.11 3.88 -28.34
C ASP A 190 -21.64 3.55 -28.62
N ARG A 191 -20.89 4.44 -29.27
CA ARG A 191 -19.43 4.28 -29.44
C ARG A 191 -18.70 4.28 -28.09
N VAL A 192 -19.04 5.20 -27.19
CA VAL A 192 -18.45 5.25 -25.83
C VAL A 192 -18.82 3.99 -25.04
N ARG A 193 -20.10 3.57 -25.09
CA ARG A 193 -20.59 2.37 -24.39
C ARG A 193 -19.96 1.08 -24.92
N ALA A 194 -19.65 1.02 -26.21
CA ALA A 194 -18.99 -0.11 -26.83
C ALA A 194 -17.50 -0.24 -26.47
N ASP A 195 -16.88 0.80 -25.91
CA ASP A 195 -15.47 0.83 -25.51
C ASP A 195 -15.31 0.87 -23.98
N PRO A 196 -15.06 -0.27 -23.31
CA PRO A 196 -14.86 -0.30 -21.87
C PRO A 196 -13.73 0.59 -21.35
N ALA A 197 -12.70 0.86 -22.16
CA ALA A 197 -11.62 1.75 -21.74
C ALA A 197 -12.08 3.22 -21.70
N ALA A 198 -12.98 3.62 -22.62
CA ALA A 198 -13.57 4.95 -22.61
C ALA A 198 -14.54 5.15 -21.44
N LEU A 199 -15.31 4.12 -21.08
CA LEU A 199 -16.18 4.13 -19.90
C LEU A 199 -15.38 4.31 -18.60
N ILE A 200 -14.25 3.60 -18.46
CA ILE A 200 -13.34 3.79 -17.31
C ILE A 200 -12.76 5.21 -17.35
N ALA A 201 -12.25 5.67 -18.49
CA ALA A 201 -11.64 7.00 -18.66
C ALA A 201 -12.57 8.17 -18.29
N PHE A 202 -13.87 8.01 -18.52
CA PHE A 202 -14.89 9.00 -18.19
C PHE A 202 -15.10 9.16 -16.67
N MET A 203 -14.79 8.12 -15.89
CA MET A 203 -14.94 8.11 -14.43
C MET A 203 -13.60 8.32 -13.72
N THR A 204 -12.50 7.80 -14.28
CA THR A 204 -11.18 7.78 -13.64
C THR A 204 -10.07 8.07 -14.67
N PRO A 205 -9.03 8.87 -14.34
CA PRO A 205 -9.02 9.84 -13.24
C PRO A 205 -10.14 10.88 -13.39
N LEU A 206 -10.48 11.53 -12.28
CA LEU A 206 -11.61 12.46 -12.20
C LEU A 206 -11.48 13.61 -13.22
N PRO A 207 -12.53 13.94 -14.00
CA PRO A 207 -12.44 14.79 -15.18
C PRO A 207 -12.50 16.31 -14.91
N TRP A 208 -12.13 16.78 -13.72
CA TRP A 208 -12.07 18.21 -13.39
C TRP A 208 -10.74 18.90 -13.73
N LEU A 209 -9.71 18.14 -14.16
CA LEU A 209 -8.38 18.62 -14.53
C LEU A 209 -8.05 18.08 -15.93
N ASP A 210 -7.39 18.90 -16.74
CA ASP A 210 -6.76 18.42 -17.96
C ASP A 210 -5.49 17.64 -17.61
N ILE A 211 -5.38 16.41 -18.13
CA ILE A 211 -4.26 15.49 -17.87
C ILE A 211 -3.34 15.32 -19.08
N ALA A 212 -3.46 16.19 -20.08
CA ALA A 212 -2.54 16.23 -21.22
C ALA A 212 -1.07 16.27 -20.75
N SER A 213 -0.18 15.64 -21.52
CA SER A 213 1.25 15.73 -21.26
C SER A 213 1.75 17.15 -21.53
N ASP A 214 2.64 17.63 -20.67
CA ASP A 214 3.36 18.88 -20.86
C ASP A 214 4.81 18.66 -20.41
N GLY A 215 5.67 18.24 -21.33
CA GLY A 215 7.08 17.94 -21.04
C GLY A 215 7.90 19.18 -20.65
N GLU A 216 7.45 20.39 -20.96
CA GLU A 216 8.19 21.63 -20.70
C GLU A 216 7.87 22.24 -19.33
N HIS A 217 6.70 21.90 -18.78
CA HIS A 217 6.27 22.37 -17.47
C HIS A 217 7.30 22.03 -16.37
N PRO A 218 7.68 22.97 -15.48
CA PRO A 218 8.72 22.74 -14.47
C PRO A 218 8.47 21.52 -13.57
N VAL A 219 7.21 21.31 -13.15
CA VAL A 219 6.82 20.14 -12.35
C VAL A 219 7.00 18.84 -13.14
N SER A 220 6.62 18.84 -14.41
CA SER A 220 6.71 17.68 -15.30
C SER A 220 8.17 17.25 -15.48
N ARG A 221 9.05 18.21 -15.82
CA ARG A 221 10.51 17.97 -15.90
C ARG A 221 11.10 17.47 -14.59
N MET A 222 10.71 18.05 -13.48
CA MET A 222 11.18 17.63 -12.16
C MET A 222 10.77 16.18 -11.84
N LEU A 223 9.53 15.79 -12.17
CA LEU A 223 9.05 14.43 -12.01
C LEU A 223 9.59 13.47 -13.08
N GLY A 224 10.19 13.98 -14.16
CA GLY A 224 10.65 13.20 -15.30
C GLY A 224 9.49 12.65 -16.13
N ALA A 225 8.35 13.36 -16.15
CA ALA A 225 7.15 12.92 -16.86
C ALA A 225 7.29 13.04 -18.38
N ASP A 226 6.29 12.53 -19.09
CA ASP A 226 6.26 12.42 -20.56
C ASP A 226 7.47 11.65 -21.16
N PRO A 227 7.78 10.44 -20.67
CA PRO A 227 8.93 9.70 -21.14
C PRO A 227 8.74 9.24 -22.59
N GLU A 228 9.77 9.43 -23.41
CA GLU A 228 9.84 8.83 -24.74
C GLU A 228 10.04 7.32 -24.63
N VAL A 229 8.96 6.55 -24.80
CA VAL A 229 9.02 5.09 -24.76
C VAL A 229 8.98 4.54 -26.19
N SER A 230 9.90 3.63 -26.50
CA SER A 230 9.88 2.91 -27.78
C SER A 230 8.55 2.17 -27.96
N ALA A 231 8.03 2.19 -29.19
CA ALA A 231 6.82 1.44 -29.53
C ALA A 231 6.98 -0.04 -29.15
N VAL A 232 5.92 -0.67 -28.66
CA VAL A 232 5.91 -2.11 -28.41
C VAL A 232 6.01 -2.83 -29.76
N THR A 233 7.12 -3.52 -29.99
CA THR A 233 7.40 -4.27 -31.23
C THR A 233 6.95 -5.73 -31.17
N VAL A 234 6.26 -6.12 -30.10
CA VAL A 234 5.80 -7.50 -29.85
C VAL A 234 4.42 -7.69 -30.45
N ASP A 235 4.17 -8.86 -31.03
CA ASP A 235 2.84 -9.23 -31.52
C ASP A 235 1.80 -9.21 -30.38
N PRO A 236 0.60 -8.67 -30.63
CA PRO A 236 -0.45 -8.64 -29.62
C PRO A 236 -0.89 -10.06 -29.23
N VAL A 237 -1.20 -10.24 -27.95
CA VAL A 237 -1.80 -11.50 -27.48
C VAL A 237 -3.14 -11.77 -28.18
N LYS A 238 -3.37 -13.03 -28.58
CA LYS A 238 -4.65 -13.43 -29.19
C LYS A 238 -5.81 -13.40 -28.20
N VAL A 239 -5.52 -13.69 -26.93
CA VAL A 239 -6.45 -13.65 -25.80
C VAL A 239 -5.75 -12.93 -24.67
N VAL A 240 -6.40 -11.90 -24.13
CA VAL A 240 -5.84 -11.14 -23.00
C VAL A 240 -5.83 -12.05 -21.77
N PRO A 241 -4.67 -12.30 -21.16
CA PRO A 241 -4.55 -13.08 -19.92
C PRO A 241 -5.16 -12.33 -18.73
N SER A 242 -5.47 -13.07 -17.67
CA SER A 242 -5.95 -12.52 -16.41
C SER A 242 -4.87 -11.67 -15.72
N VAL A 243 -5.30 -10.77 -14.83
CA VAL A 243 -4.40 -9.94 -14.01
C VAL A 243 -3.38 -10.79 -13.25
N ALA A 244 -3.82 -11.92 -12.70
CA ALA A 244 -2.96 -12.84 -11.94
C ALA A 244 -1.84 -13.46 -12.80
N GLU A 245 -2.17 -13.88 -14.02
CA GLU A 245 -1.19 -14.43 -14.97
C GLU A 245 -0.14 -13.40 -15.39
N VAL A 246 -0.54 -12.14 -15.60
CA VAL A 246 0.39 -11.06 -15.90
C VAL A 246 1.24 -10.70 -14.68
N SER A 247 0.67 -10.76 -13.48
CA SER A 247 1.36 -10.46 -12.22
C SER A 247 2.58 -11.36 -11.98
N THR A 248 2.45 -12.65 -12.27
CA THR A 248 3.54 -13.64 -12.16
C THR A 248 4.25 -13.92 -13.48
N GLY A 249 3.93 -13.17 -14.54
CA GLY A 249 4.44 -13.38 -15.89
C GLY A 249 5.84 -12.82 -16.11
N THR A 250 6.15 -12.46 -17.36
CA THR A 250 7.39 -11.75 -17.72
C THR A 250 7.08 -10.37 -18.27
N ALA A 251 8.08 -9.49 -18.36
CA ALA A 251 7.95 -8.18 -19.01
C ALA A 251 7.43 -8.30 -20.45
N ALA A 252 7.82 -9.35 -21.18
CA ALA A 252 7.34 -9.61 -22.54
C ALA A 252 5.83 -9.91 -22.58
N VAL A 253 5.28 -10.58 -21.57
CA VAL A 253 3.83 -10.79 -21.46
C VAL A 253 3.12 -9.46 -21.25
N ARG A 254 3.60 -8.61 -20.33
CA ARG A 254 3.04 -7.25 -20.13
C ARG A 254 3.02 -6.45 -21.42
N ASP A 255 4.12 -6.46 -22.18
CA ASP A 255 4.23 -5.69 -23.41
C ASP A 255 3.30 -6.26 -24.50
N ALA A 256 3.19 -7.59 -24.64
CA ALA A 256 2.24 -8.23 -25.56
C ALA A 256 0.76 -7.96 -25.19
N VAL A 257 0.44 -7.86 -23.89
CA VAL A 257 -0.88 -7.42 -23.40
C VAL A 257 -1.14 -5.96 -23.71
N THR A 258 -0.13 -5.10 -23.56
CA THR A 258 -0.21 -3.69 -23.96
C THR A 258 -0.55 -3.56 -25.45
N ALA A 259 0.09 -4.36 -26.30
CA ALA A 259 -0.15 -4.38 -27.74
C ALA A 259 -1.58 -4.82 -28.13
N ALA A 260 -2.29 -5.58 -27.27
CA ALA A 260 -3.70 -5.95 -27.50
C ALA A 260 -4.67 -4.75 -27.43
N GLY A 261 -4.22 -3.62 -26.89
CA GLY A 261 -4.95 -2.34 -26.90
C GLY A 261 -5.90 -2.15 -25.71
N ALA A 262 -6.14 -0.88 -25.38
CA ALA A 262 -6.87 -0.47 -24.18
C ALA A 262 -8.26 -1.11 -24.07
N THR A 263 -9.05 -1.11 -25.14
CA THR A 263 -10.43 -1.65 -25.16
C THR A 263 -10.46 -3.14 -24.81
N SER A 264 -9.58 -3.94 -25.41
CA SER A 264 -9.52 -5.40 -25.18
C SER A 264 -9.09 -5.72 -23.75
N VAL A 265 -8.07 -5.00 -23.24
CA VAL A 265 -7.56 -5.18 -21.88
C VAL A 265 -8.59 -4.74 -20.85
N ALA A 266 -9.14 -3.53 -21.00
CA ALA A 266 -10.18 -3.01 -20.12
C ALA A 266 -11.39 -3.95 -20.06
N LYS A 267 -11.86 -4.46 -21.20
CA LYS A 267 -12.98 -5.43 -21.25
C LYS A 267 -12.68 -6.69 -20.43
N THR A 268 -11.47 -7.20 -20.51
CA THR A 268 -11.07 -8.44 -19.83
C THR A 268 -10.87 -8.21 -18.33
N TRP A 269 -10.34 -7.05 -17.95
CA TRP A 269 -9.96 -6.76 -16.56
C TRP A 269 -11.03 -5.98 -15.77
N LEU A 270 -12.10 -5.52 -16.41
CA LEU A 270 -13.14 -4.67 -15.82
C LEU A 270 -13.67 -5.21 -14.49
N SER A 271 -14.05 -6.50 -14.45
CA SER A 271 -14.58 -7.12 -13.23
C SER A 271 -13.55 -7.18 -12.10
N THR A 272 -12.27 -7.37 -12.44
CA THR A 272 -11.19 -7.39 -11.44
C THR A 272 -10.95 -5.99 -10.88
N LEU A 273 -10.95 -4.97 -11.73
CA LEU A 273 -10.85 -3.57 -11.31
C LEU A 273 -12.04 -3.17 -10.43
N GLN A 274 -13.27 -3.51 -10.83
CA GLN A 274 -14.49 -3.24 -10.06
C GLN A 274 -14.44 -3.91 -8.69
N ASN A 275 -14.16 -5.22 -8.63
CA ASN A 275 -14.03 -5.94 -7.36
C ASN A 275 -12.95 -5.33 -6.45
N GLY A 276 -11.84 -4.85 -7.02
CA GLY A 276 -10.80 -4.15 -6.27
C GLY A 276 -11.30 -2.85 -5.64
N MET A 277 -12.02 -2.03 -6.41
CA MET A 277 -12.60 -0.77 -5.92
C MET A 277 -13.72 -1.03 -4.89
N ASP A 278 -14.56 -2.04 -5.10
CA ASP A 278 -15.60 -2.44 -4.15
C ASP A 278 -14.99 -2.88 -2.82
N ASN A 279 -13.90 -3.66 -2.86
CA ASN A 279 -13.16 -4.01 -1.64
C ASN A 279 -12.53 -2.78 -0.97
N ALA A 280 -12.03 -1.82 -1.75
CA ALA A 280 -11.45 -0.59 -1.24
C ALA A 280 -12.49 0.27 -0.47
N SER A 281 -13.77 0.25 -0.88
CA SER A 281 -14.85 0.99 -0.21
C SER A 281 -15.02 0.67 1.28
N GLY A 282 -14.59 -0.52 1.72
CA GLY A 282 -14.61 -0.95 3.11
C GLY A 282 -13.34 -0.59 3.92
N THR A 283 -12.39 0.12 3.32
CA THR A 283 -11.09 0.50 3.93
C THR A 283 -11.07 1.97 4.35
N ALA A 284 -9.94 2.43 4.88
CA ALA A 284 -9.77 3.84 5.21
C ALA A 284 -9.51 4.73 3.98
N VAL A 285 -9.35 4.14 2.79
CA VAL A 285 -9.29 4.85 1.50
C VAL A 285 -10.44 4.38 0.60
N PRO A 286 -11.70 4.74 0.93
CA PRO A 286 -12.88 4.17 0.29
C PRO A 286 -13.21 4.78 -1.08
N SER A 287 -12.52 5.84 -1.52
CA SER A 287 -12.77 6.50 -2.79
C SER A 287 -11.54 7.25 -3.31
N LEU A 288 -11.60 7.72 -4.56
CA LEU A 288 -10.53 8.52 -5.19
C LEU A 288 -10.28 9.87 -4.52
N VAL A 289 -11.26 10.40 -3.78
CA VAL A 289 -11.21 11.70 -3.11
C VAL A 289 -10.93 11.58 -1.59
N ALA A 290 -10.91 10.36 -1.06
CA ALA A 290 -10.60 10.12 0.34
C ALA A 290 -9.11 10.38 0.63
N SER A 291 -8.81 11.08 1.73
CA SER A 291 -7.42 11.19 2.20
C SER A 291 -6.88 9.87 2.74
N THR A 292 -5.56 9.69 2.75
CA THR A 292 -4.93 8.58 3.48
C THR A 292 -5.25 8.63 4.97
N SER A 293 -5.48 7.45 5.57
CA SER A 293 -5.77 7.27 6.99
C SER A 293 -4.71 7.89 7.91
N VAL A 294 -5.15 8.41 9.05
CA VAL A 294 -4.27 8.78 10.17
C VAL A 294 -3.58 7.54 10.76
N TYR A 295 -4.24 6.38 10.68
CA TYR A 295 -3.73 5.09 11.11
C TYR A 295 -3.65 4.14 9.91
N PRO A 296 -2.63 4.31 9.05
CA PRO A 296 -2.51 3.55 7.83
C PRO A 296 -2.27 2.06 8.13
N SER A 297 -2.89 1.21 7.33
CA SER A 297 -2.84 -0.24 7.44
C SER A 297 -2.40 -0.89 6.13
N PRO A 298 -1.96 -2.16 6.14
CA PRO A 298 -1.71 -2.89 4.90
C PRO A 298 -2.94 -2.99 3.99
N ALA A 299 -4.16 -2.98 4.52
CA ALA A 299 -5.38 -2.97 3.71
C ALA A 299 -5.50 -1.70 2.86
N ASP A 300 -4.98 -0.56 3.35
CA ASP A 300 -4.95 0.69 2.60
C ASP A 300 -4.01 0.60 1.39
N ALA A 301 -2.95 -0.21 1.46
CA ALA A 301 -2.09 -0.46 0.30
C ALA A 301 -2.82 -1.19 -0.83
N ALA A 302 -3.68 -2.17 -0.48
CA ALA A 302 -4.52 -2.87 -1.43
C ALA A 302 -5.58 -1.93 -2.04
N ALA A 303 -6.19 -1.07 -1.21
CA ALA A 303 -7.11 -0.04 -1.69
C ALA A 303 -6.45 0.94 -2.66
N LEU A 304 -5.26 1.46 -2.30
CA LEU A 304 -4.47 2.32 -3.18
C LEU A 304 -4.10 1.63 -4.49
N HIS A 305 -3.71 0.35 -4.45
CA HIS A 305 -3.45 -0.43 -5.65
C HIS A 305 -4.68 -0.48 -6.57
N ALA A 306 -5.86 -0.78 -6.04
CA ALA A 306 -7.10 -0.82 -6.80
C ALA A 306 -7.42 0.54 -7.46
N TRP A 307 -7.32 1.63 -6.69
CA TRP A 307 -7.57 2.98 -7.20
C TRP A 307 -6.57 3.39 -8.29
N TYR A 308 -5.27 3.14 -8.08
CA TYR A 308 -4.24 3.49 -9.05
C TYR A 308 -4.27 2.61 -10.30
N ALA A 309 -4.68 1.34 -10.18
CA ALA A 309 -4.94 0.48 -11.34
C ALA A 309 -6.08 1.01 -12.20
N ALA A 310 -7.20 1.41 -11.58
CA ALA A 310 -8.34 2.00 -12.29
C ALA A 310 -7.98 3.35 -12.93
N VAL A 311 -7.26 4.21 -12.21
CA VAL A 311 -6.79 5.51 -12.71
C VAL A 311 -5.83 5.35 -13.89
N ALA A 312 -4.89 4.41 -13.83
CA ALA A 312 -3.96 4.17 -14.93
C ALA A 312 -4.70 3.61 -16.18
N MET A 313 -5.63 2.68 -15.99
CA MET A 313 -6.46 2.16 -17.08
C MET A 313 -7.31 3.25 -17.74
N GLY A 314 -7.89 4.13 -16.93
CA GLY A 314 -8.66 5.26 -17.43
C GLY A 314 -7.80 6.33 -18.11
N ALA A 315 -6.61 6.61 -17.61
CA ALA A 315 -5.64 7.48 -18.30
C ALA A 315 -5.22 6.91 -19.67
N TRP A 316 -5.04 5.58 -19.77
CA TRP A 316 -4.81 4.91 -21.05
C TRP A 316 -6.02 4.97 -21.97
N GLY A 317 -7.24 4.79 -21.42
CA GLY A 317 -8.49 4.99 -22.15
C GLY A 317 -8.65 6.42 -22.69
N ARG A 318 -8.15 7.43 -21.97
CA ARG A 318 -8.21 8.83 -22.38
C ARG A 318 -7.16 9.19 -23.44
N ARG A 319 -5.90 8.79 -23.23
CA ARG A 319 -4.75 9.22 -24.09
C ARG A 319 -4.38 8.24 -25.20
N ARG A 320 -4.73 6.95 -25.06
CA ARG A 320 -4.44 5.87 -26.02
C ARG A 320 -2.97 5.74 -26.43
N SER A 321 -2.05 6.23 -25.60
CA SER A 321 -0.61 6.16 -25.85
C SER A 321 -0.03 4.79 -25.47
N VAL A 322 1.12 4.45 -26.06
CA VAL A 322 1.86 3.21 -25.70
C VAL A 322 2.39 3.27 -24.27
N THR A 323 2.91 4.44 -23.87
CA THR A 323 3.43 4.69 -22.52
C THR A 323 2.35 4.44 -21.46
N ASP A 324 1.17 5.02 -21.65
CA ASP A 324 0.04 4.81 -20.75
C ASP A 324 -0.43 3.36 -20.74
N GLY A 325 -0.36 2.68 -21.87
CA GLY A 325 -0.67 1.26 -21.94
C GLY A 325 0.26 0.39 -21.10
N ARG A 326 1.57 0.59 -21.23
CA ARG A 326 2.55 -0.15 -20.41
C ARG A 326 2.34 0.11 -18.93
N VAL A 327 2.07 1.36 -18.56
CA VAL A 327 1.79 1.77 -17.17
C VAL A 327 0.45 1.22 -16.67
N ALA A 328 -0.61 1.21 -17.48
CA ALA A 328 -1.91 0.68 -17.11
C ALA A 328 -1.90 -0.84 -16.89
N VAL A 329 -1.27 -1.58 -17.81
CA VAL A 329 -1.09 -3.04 -17.66
C VAL A 329 -0.22 -3.34 -16.44
N ALA A 330 0.88 -2.60 -16.24
CA ALA A 330 1.73 -2.73 -15.06
C ALA A 330 0.98 -2.40 -13.77
N ALA A 331 0.21 -1.32 -13.71
CA ALA A 331 -0.54 -0.93 -12.52
C ALA A 331 -1.61 -1.97 -12.16
N GLY A 332 -2.36 -2.46 -13.15
CA GLY A 332 -3.36 -3.51 -12.93
C GLY A 332 -2.75 -4.82 -12.40
N ALA A 333 -1.58 -5.21 -12.93
CA ALA A 333 -0.90 -6.46 -12.55
C ALA A 333 0.19 -6.30 -11.48
N ALA A 334 0.33 -5.11 -10.90
CA ALA A 334 1.37 -4.82 -9.90
C ALA A 334 1.19 -5.67 -8.65
N VAL A 335 2.29 -6.16 -8.10
CA VAL A 335 2.30 -6.74 -6.75
C VAL A 335 2.52 -5.60 -5.75
N PRO A 336 1.61 -5.41 -4.77
CA PRO A 336 1.74 -4.33 -3.79
C PRO A 336 2.73 -4.67 -2.67
N PHE A 337 3.63 -3.73 -2.41
CA PHE A 337 4.59 -3.74 -1.32
C PHE A 337 4.34 -2.51 -0.45
N TRP A 338 4.14 -2.71 0.84
CA TRP A 338 3.76 -1.64 1.76
C TRP A 338 4.91 -1.29 2.71
N LEU A 339 5.26 0.00 2.71
CA LEU A 339 6.21 0.59 3.65
C LEU A 339 5.47 1.19 4.86
N PRO A 340 5.65 0.63 6.07
CA PRO A 340 4.96 1.10 7.27
C PRO A 340 5.36 2.52 7.70
N PRO A 341 4.56 3.15 8.59
CA PRO A 341 4.88 4.45 9.19
C PRO A 341 6.28 4.50 9.80
N GLY A 342 6.96 5.65 9.70
CA GLY A 342 8.33 5.84 10.19
C GLY A 342 9.44 5.17 9.36
N HIS A 343 9.10 4.29 8.41
CA HIS A 343 10.09 3.60 7.56
C HIS A 343 10.18 4.14 6.14
N THR A 344 9.09 4.68 5.59
CA THR A 344 9.06 5.20 4.20
C THR A 344 10.28 6.06 3.87
N ILE A 345 10.49 7.16 4.59
CA ILE A 345 11.59 8.09 4.29
C ILE A 345 12.95 7.52 4.66
N ALA A 346 13.03 6.74 5.75
CA ALA A 346 14.29 6.10 6.11
C ALA A 346 14.83 5.27 4.95
N TYR A 347 13.95 4.57 4.24
CA TYR A 347 14.28 3.79 3.05
C TYR A 347 14.53 4.63 1.80
N LEU A 348 13.64 5.57 1.48
CA LEU A 348 13.79 6.41 0.30
C LEU A 348 15.06 7.29 0.35
N ASP A 349 15.39 7.87 1.51
CA ASP A 349 16.55 8.77 1.71
C ASP A 349 17.88 8.03 1.98
N SER A 350 17.94 6.73 1.67
CA SER A 350 19.18 5.94 1.83
C SER A 350 20.31 6.49 0.98
N GLU A 351 21.56 6.19 1.37
CA GLU A 351 22.72 6.48 0.53
C GLU A 351 22.49 5.96 -0.90
N PRO A 352 22.77 6.78 -1.93
CA PRO A 352 22.63 6.35 -3.31
C PRO A 352 23.39 5.05 -3.56
N LEU A 353 22.76 4.14 -4.30
CA LEU A 353 23.41 2.91 -4.75
C LEU A 353 24.49 3.23 -5.78
N SER A 354 25.59 2.47 -5.77
CA SER A 354 26.57 2.49 -6.84
C SER A 354 25.99 1.88 -8.13
N ASP A 355 26.57 2.22 -9.28
CA ASP A 355 26.11 1.67 -10.56
C ASP A 355 26.14 0.14 -10.59
N GLU A 356 27.18 -0.49 -10.01
CA GLU A 356 27.26 -1.95 -9.83
C GLU A 356 26.08 -2.50 -9.01
N ASP A 357 25.62 -1.77 -8.00
CA ASP A 357 24.50 -2.18 -7.15
C ASP A 357 23.18 -2.06 -7.90
N VAL A 358 23.05 -1.07 -8.78
CA VAL A 358 21.89 -0.88 -9.66
C VAL A 358 21.85 -1.97 -10.73
N ASP A 359 22.99 -2.32 -11.31
CA ASP A 359 23.11 -3.39 -12.31
C ASP A 359 22.82 -4.78 -11.72
N ASP A 360 23.13 -4.99 -10.43
CA ASP A 360 22.78 -6.21 -9.68
C ASP A 360 21.32 -6.25 -9.21
N LEU A 361 20.61 -5.12 -9.26
CA LEU A 361 19.24 -5.02 -8.75
C LEU A 361 18.27 -5.84 -9.61
N ARG A 362 17.52 -6.74 -8.97
CA ARG A 362 16.45 -7.51 -9.62
C ARG A 362 15.15 -7.32 -8.87
N LEU A 363 14.12 -6.83 -9.56
CA LEU A 363 12.78 -6.76 -8.98
C LEU A 363 12.23 -8.19 -8.80
N PRO A 364 11.48 -8.44 -7.71
CA PRO A 364 10.91 -9.76 -7.42
C PRO A 364 9.77 -10.15 -8.37
N PHE A 365 9.14 -9.15 -8.99
CA PHE A 365 8.07 -9.30 -9.98
C PHE A 365 8.30 -8.34 -11.15
N PRO A 366 7.72 -8.59 -12.34
CA PRO A 366 7.91 -7.73 -13.51
C PRO A 366 7.26 -6.34 -13.35
N GLN A 367 6.32 -6.21 -12.42
CA GLN A 367 5.76 -4.94 -12.00
C GLN A 367 5.50 -4.96 -10.49
N VAL A 368 5.93 -3.91 -9.82
CA VAL A 368 5.85 -3.77 -8.37
C VAL A 368 5.29 -2.40 -8.04
N LEU A 369 4.29 -2.34 -7.16
CA LEU A 369 3.79 -1.08 -6.61
C LEU A 369 4.29 -0.95 -5.17
N VAL A 370 5.20 -0.01 -4.92
CA VAL A 370 5.64 0.32 -3.56
C VAL A 370 4.75 1.45 -3.03
N THR A 371 3.89 1.15 -2.07
CA THR A 371 2.99 2.12 -1.42
C THR A 371 3.55 2.58 -0.08
N PHE A 372 3.20 3.80 0.29
CA PHE A 372 3.75 4.47 1.47
C PHE A 372 2.66 4.76 2.48
N ALA A 373 2.83 4.26 3.71
CA ALA A 373 1.97 4.63 4.83
C ALA A 373 2.09 6.12 5.19
N GLU A 374 3.25 6.72 4.95
CA GLU A 374 3.53 8.15 5.12
C GLU A 374 3.99 8.75 3.78
N PRO A 375 3.05 9.18 2.92
CA PRO A 375 3.36 9.70 1.59
C PRO A 375 4.36 10.87 1.62
N PRO A 376 5.50 10.79 0.91
CA PRO A 376 6.38 11.93 0.71
C PRO A 376 5.62 13.09 0.05
N ARG A 377 5.91 14.33 0.46
CA ARG A 377 5.26 15.51 -0.10
C ARG A 377 6.09 16.16 -1.19
N LEU A 378 5.50 16.34 -2.36
CA LEU A 378 5.98 17.27 -3.36
C LEU A 378 5.57 18.69 -2.94
N PRO A 379 6.52 19.62 -2.72
CA PRO A 379 6.18 20.99 -2.36
C PRO A 379 5.59 21.74 -3.56
N ALA A 380 4.77 22.75 -3.28
CA ALA A 380 4.41 23.77 -4.27
C ALA A 380 5.69 24.45 -4.81
N LEU A 381 5.75 24.64 -6.12
CA LEU A 381 6.91 25.22 -6.81
C LEU A 381 6.69 26.66 -7.21
N ASP A 382 5.56 26.97 -7.81
CA ASP A 382 5.24 28.29 -8.34
C ASP A 382 3.73 28.56 -8.24
N SER A 383 3.36 29.50 -7.36
CA SER A 383 1.99 29.98 -7.18
C SER A 383 1.57 31.04 -8.21
N GLY A 384 2.47 31.44 -9.12
CA GLY A 384 2.19 32.42 -10.17
C GLY A 384 1.53 31.83 -11.42
N VAL A 385 1.57 30.50 -11.61
CA VAL A 385 1.02 29.82 -12.79
C VAL A 385 -0.51 29.73 -12.73
N LEU A 386 -1.06 29.59 -11.54
CA LEU A 386 -2.50 29.55 -11.27
C LEU A 386 -2.75 30.25 -9.92
N ALA A 387 -3.70 31.18 -9.88
CA ALA A 387 -3.96 31.95 -8.68
C ALA A 387 -4.47 31.03 -7.53
N GLU A 388 -4.01 31.25 -6.30
CA GLU A 388 -4.47 30.45 -5.15
C GLU A 388 -5.99 30.59 -4.91
N ASP A 389 -6.56 31.73 -5.27
CA ASP A 389 -7.98 32.03 -5.22
C ASP A 389 -8.72 31.75 -6.54
N ASP A 390 -8.16 30.92 -7.43
CA ASP A 390 -8.82 30.54 -8.67
C ASP A 390 -10.22 29.98 -8.39
N PRO A 391 -11.28 30.56 -8.99
CA PRO A 391 -12.66 30.18 -8.69
C PRO A 391 -12.98 28.73 -9.03
N ARG A 392 -12.26 28.11 -10.00
CA ARG A 392 -12.43 26.69 -10.35
C ARG A 392 -11.96 25.81 -9.21
N LEU A 393 -10.80 26.12 -8.63
CA LEU A 393 -10.24 25.36 -7.50
C LEU A 393 -11.09 25.50 -6.25
N GLN A 394 -11.61 26.71 -5.97
CA GLN A 394 -12.55 26.94 -4.88
C GLN A 394 -13.86 26.17 -5.07
N TYR A 395 -14.39 26.12 -6.31
CA TYR A 395 -15.56 25.33 -6.63
C TYR A 395 -15.27 23.84 -6.38
N ILE A 396 -14.17 23.31 -6.92
CA ILE A 396 -13.79 21.90 -6.72
C ILE A 396 -13.73 21.56 -5.22
N ASP A 397 -13.03 22.37 -4.41
CA ASP A 397 -12.97 22.17 -2.97
C ASP A 397 -14.35 22.26 -2.30
N HIS A 398 -15.22 23.17 -2.75
CA HIS A 398 -16.59 23.27 -2.29
C HIS A 398 -17.42 22.02 -2.65
N THR A 399 -17.29 21.48 -3.87
CA THR A 399 -17.95 20.23 -4.25
C THR A 399 -17.50 19.09 -3.34
N LEU A 400 -16.21 19.03 -3.00
CA LEU A 400 -15.67 18.02 -2.09
C LEU A 400 -16.21 18.14 -0.66
N THR A 401 -16.54 19.35 -0.17
CA THR A 401 -17.16 19.50 1.17
C THR A 401 -18.58 18.95 1.24
N ARG A 402 -19.26 18.81 0.10
CA ARG A 402 -20.64 18.31 0.01
C ARG A 402 -20.73 16.78 -0.05
N ILE A 403 -19.61 16.12 -0.31
CA ILE A 403 -19.53 14.67 -0.39
C ILE A 403 -19.48 14.11 1.03
N GLU A 404 -20.48 13.33 1.42
CA GLU A 404 -20.44 12.56 2.65
C GLU A 404 -19.74 11.21 2.41
N GLY A 405 -18.59 10.98 3.04
CA GLY A 405 -17.97 9.65 3.10
C GLY A 405 -17.25 9.20 1.81
N SER A 406 -17.70 8.09 1.22
CA SER A 406 -17.05 7.37 0.11
C SER A 406 -17.57 7.73 -1.29
N GLU A 407 -18.53 8.64 -1.38
CA GLU A 407 -19.14 8.98 -2.66
C GLU A 407 -18.19 9.80 -3.54
N VAL A 408 -18.30 9.64 -4.86
CA VAL A 408 -17.56 10.44 -5.85
C VAL A 408 -18.62 11.21 -6.63
N PRO A 409 -18.47 12.54 -6.86
CA PRO A 409 -19.47 13.30 -7.60
C PRO A 409 -19.62 12.77 -9.02
N GLU A 410 -20.79 12.97 -9.61
CA GLU A 410 -21.01 12.60 -11.01
C GLU A 410 -20.02 13.34 -11.92
N SER A 411 -19.55 12.67 -12.98
CA SER A 411 -18.62 13.26 -13.96
C SER A 411 -19.12 14.59 -14.54
N ARG A 412 -20.44 14.77 -14.66
CA ARG A 412 -21.06 16.05 -15.06
C ARG A 412 -20.74 17.17 -14.07
N GLU A 413 -20.94 16.94 -12.77
CA GLU A 413 -20.67 17.94 -11.73
C GLU A 413 -19.17 18.28 -11.66
N LEU A 414 -18.32 17.27 -11.86
CA LEU A 414 -16.87 17.45 -11.90
C LEU A 414 -16.43 18.34 -13.08
N MET A 415 -17.01 18.14 -14.27
CA MET A 415 -16.74 18.99 -15.43
C MET A 415 -17.26 20.42 -15.24
N ILE A 416 -18.44 20.60 -14.63
CA ILE A 416 -18.98 21.93 -14.30
C ILE A 416 -18.06 22.66 -13.33
N ALA A 417 -17.61 21.97 -12.27
CA ALA A 417 -16.69 22.53 -11.28
C ALA A 417 -15.34 22.92 -11.91
N GLY A 418 -14.75 22.04 -12.72
CA GLY A 418 -13.46 22.29 -13.37
C GLY A 418 -13.48 23.43 -14.40
N THR A 419 -14.62 23.70 -15.03
CA THR A 419 -14.74 24.73 -16.09
C THR A 419 -15.34 26.05 -15.62
N ASN A 420 -15.55 26.22 -14.30
CA ASN A 420 -16.27 27.36 -13.72
C ASN A 420 -17.62 27.61 -14.43
N GLY A 421 -18.44 26.55 -14.53
CA GLY A 421 -19.73 26.63 -15.23
C GLY A 421 -19.59 26.87 -16.73
N PHE A 422 -18.62 26.23 -17.38
CA PHE A 422 -18.33 26.30 -18.82
C PHE A 422 -17.83 27.65 -19.33
N THR A 423 -17.33 28.50 -18.45
CA THR A 423 -16.81 29.84 -18.80
C THR A 423 -15.30 29.84 -19.04
N ALA A 424 -14.59 28.84 -18.54
CA ALA A 424 -13.15 28.71 -18.63
C ALA A 424 -12.73 27.30 -19.05
N GLU A 425 -11.52 27.17 -19.59
CA GLU A 425 -10.89 25.88 -19.82
C GLU A 425 -10.58 25.17 -18.49
N LEU A 426 -10.40 23.85 -18.54
CA LEU A 426 -10.00 23.07 -17.37
C LEU A 426 -8.59 23.50 -16.92
N PRO A 427 -8.33 23.62 -15.61
CA PRO A 427 -6.97 23.80 -15.13
C PRO A 427 -6.17 22.53 -15.43
N THR A 428 -4.92 22.70 -15.84
CA THR A 428 -4.06 21.55 -16.13
C THR A 428 -3.61 20.89 -14.83
N LEU A 429 -3.39 19.57 -14.86
CA LEU A 429 -2.83 18.82 -13.73
C LEU A 429 -1.49 19.44 -13.29
N TRP A 430 -0.68 19.90 -14.23
CA TRP A 430 0.64 20.44 -13.98
C TRP A 430 0.62 21.77 -13.23
N ASP A 431 -0.28 22.68 -13.61
CA ASP A 431 -0.47 23.95 -12.93
C ASP A 431 -0.95 23.72 -11.49
N VAL A 432 -1.91 22.81 -11.31
CA VAL A 432 -2.44 22.48 -9.98
C VAL A 432 -1.36 21.84 -9.10
N LEU A 433 -0.55 20.93 -9.63
CA LEU A 433 0.60 20.38 -8.91
C LEU A 433 1.65 21.45 -8.58
N SER A 434 1.83 22.47 -9.43
CA SER A 434 2.75 23.59 -9.17
C SER A 434 2.31 24.41 -7.97
N VAL A 435 1.01 24.70 -7.86
CA VAL A 435 0.46 25.56 -6.81
C VAL A 435 0.21 24.79 -5.51
N ARG A 436 -0.33 23.58 -5.59
CA ARG A 436 -0.75 22.80 -4.40
C ARG A 436 0.29 21.77 -3.94
N GLY A 437 1.24 21.42 -4.79
CA GLY A 437 2.09 20.26 -4.57
C GLY A 437 1.30 18.95 -4.68
N ALA A 438 1.86 17.88 -4.12
CA ALA A 438 1.23 16.56 -4.15
C ALA A 438 1.68 15.66 -2.98
N HIS A 439 0.88 14.65 -2.69
CA HIS A 439 1.29 13.48 -1.94
C HIS A 439 1.70 12.37 -2.89
N ILE A 440 2.93 11.87 -2.77
CA ILE A 440 3.37 10.67 -3.49
C ILE A 440 2.94 9.47 -2.66
N GLU A 441 1.82 8.82 -2.99
CA GLU A 441 1.30 7.70 -2.20
C GLU A 441 1.94 6.36 -2.59
N GLY A 442 2.59 6.31 -3.76
CA GLY A 442 3.38 5.15 -4.17
C GLY A 442 4.22 5.39 -5.43
N VAL A 443 5.04 4.39 -5.75
CA VAL A 443 5.83 4.32 -6.98
C VAL A 443 5.59 2.98 -7.65
N LEU A 444 5.13 3.02 -8.89
CA LEU A 444 5.00 1.84 -9.75
C LEU A 444 6.33 1.63 -10.48
N LEU A 445 6.96 0.49 -10.24
CA LEU A 445 8.25 0.09 -10.79
C LEU A 445 8.03 -1.03 -11.80
N LEU A 446 8.68 -0.92 -12.95
CA LEU A 446 8.64 -1.94 -13.99
C LEU A 446 10.00 -2.61 -14.09
N ALA A 447 9.98 -3.91 -14.37
CA ALA A 447 11.17 -4.67 -14.70
C ALA A 447 11.26 -4.94 -16.21
N ASP A 448 12.48 -5.13 -16.70
CA ASP A 448 12.76 -5.69 -18.02
C ASP A 448 12.57 -7.23 -18.02
N ALA A 449 12.86 -7.87 -19.15
CA ALA A 449 12.74 -9.33 -19.30
C ALA A 449 13.70 -10.13 -18.39
N HIS A 450 14.75 -9.50 -17.88
CA HIS A 450 15.74 -10.10 -16.99
C HIS A 450 15.53 -9.72 -15.52
N GLY A 451 14.50 -8.92 -15.22
CA GLY A 451 14.19 -8.44 -13.88
C GLY A 451 14.96 -7.17 -13.48
N HIS A 452 15.77 -6.56 -14.34
CA HIS A 452 16.39 -5.26 -14.04
C HIS A 452 15.33 -4.19 -13.98
N LEU A 453 15.60 -3.14 -13.20
CA LEU A 453 14.75 -1.96 -13.13
C LEU A 453 14.74 -1.24 -14.50
N ASP A 454 13.56 -1.15 -15.11
CA ASP A 454 13.33 -0.40 -16.35
C ASP A 454 13.53 1.11 -16.10
N ASP A 455 13.79 1.88 -17.15
CA ASP A 455 13.82 3.34 -17.07
C ASP A 455 12.40 3.92 -16.92
N LEU A 456 11.40 3.28 -17.52
CA LEU A 456 10.00 3.64 -17.36
C LEU A 456 9.48 3.22 -15.99
N PHE A 457 8.90 4.17 -15.26
CA PHE A 457 8.18 3.95 -14.02
C PHE A 457 6.96 4.89 -13.96
N ALA A 458 6.17 4.85 -12.88
CA ALA A 458 5.13 5.86 -12.68
C ALA A 458 5.00 6.33 -11.23
N TRP A 459 4.76 7.63 -11.06
CA TRP A 459 4.39 8.22 -9.78
C TRP A 459 2.90 8.03 -9.54
N CYS A 460 2.54 7.51 -8.36
CA CYS A 460 1.17 7.46 -7.89
C CYS A 460 0.94 8.66 -6.97
N VAL A 461 0.22 9.67 -7.45
CA VAL A 461 0.08 10.97 -6.77
C VAL A 461 -1.34 11.24 -6.33
N ALA A 462 -1.51 11.94 -5.22
CA ALA A 462 -2.76 12.52 -4.77
C ALA A 462 -2.60 14.03 -4.60
N VAL A 463 -3.50 14.82 -5.17
CA VAL A 463 -3.45 16.29 -5.07
C VAL A 463 -4.24 16.73 -3.84
N PRO A 464 -3.65 17.48 -2.90
CA PRO A 464 -4.35 17.91 -1.69
C PRO A 464 -5.50 18.87 -2.02
N SER A 465 -6.63 18.70 -1.32
CA SER A 465 -7.69 19.69 -1.25
C SER A 465 -7.45 20.65 -0.07
N THR A 466 -8.02 21.85 -0.12
CA THR A 466 -8.09 22.73 1.06
C THR A 466 -9.10 22.23 2.09
N THR A 467 -9.99 21.32 1.70
CA THR A 467 -10.98 20.67 2.56
C THR A 467 -10.34 19.56 3.39
N ALA A 468 -10.45 19.68 4.71
CA ALA A 468 -9.86 18.73 5.66
C ALA A 468 -10.37 17.30 5.43
N GLY A 469 -9.45 16.32 5.41
CA GLY A 469 -9.80 14.91 5.26
C GLY A 469 -10.10 14.46 3.82
N THR A 470 -9.87 15.32 2.83
CA THR A 470 -10.08 15.00 1.41
C THR A 470 -8.86 15.32 0.58
N VAL A 471 -8.71 14.61 -0.53
CA VAL A 471 -7.83 14.99 -1.64
C VAL A 471 -8.72 15.40 -2.80
N MET A 472 -8.19 16.21 -3.71
CA MET A 472 -8.89 16.47 -4.97
C MET A 472 -9.06 15.12 -5.66
N GLY A 473 -7.98 14.48 -6.07
CA GLY A 473 -8.07 13.13 -6.63
C GLY A 473 -6.73 12.45 -6.67
N ARG A 474 -6.68 11.34 -7.41
CA ARG A 474 -5.49 10.52 -7.63
C ARG A 474 -5.16 10.40 -9.11
N TRP A 475 -3.88 10.48 -9.43
CA TRP A 475 -3.34 10.37 -10.78
C TRP A 475 -2.13 9.46 -10.81
N VAL A 476 -1.95 8.75 -11.94
CA VAL A 476 -0.73 8.00 -12.24
C VAL A 476 0.01 8.77 -13.32
N ILE A 477 1.25 9.18 -13.02
CA ILE A 477 2.10 9.96 -13.92
C ILE A 477 3.24 9.06 -14.41
N PRO A 478 3.22 8.60 -15.67
CA PRO A 478 4.36 7.93 -16.28
C PRO A 478 5.59 8.83 -16.25
N ALA A 479 6.75 8.27 -15.92
CA ALA A 479 7.99 9.00 -15.79
C ALA A 479 9.21 8.15 -16.19
N SER A 480 10.31 8.83 -16.52
CA SER A 480 11.62 8.23 -16.79
C SER A 480 12.56 8.43 -15.60
N ARG A 481 13.20 7.34 -15.18
CA ARG A 481 14.18 7.33 -14.07
C ARG A 481 15.42 8.15 -14.43
N SER A 482 15.85 8.13 -15.68
CA SER A 482 16.98 8.93 -16.16
C SER A 482 16.66 10.42 -16.31
N ALA A 483 15.39 10.78 -16.55
CA ALA A 483 14.95 12.16 -16.71
C ALA A 483 14.50 12.86 -15.40
N THR A 484 14.03 12.10 -14.41
CA THR A 484 13.53 12.68 -13.16
C THR A 484 14.64 13.34 -12.32
N SER A 485 14.28 14.35 -11.53
CA SER A 485 15.17 14.94 -10.51
C SER A 485 15.34 14.04 -9.27
N TYR A 486 14.62 12.92 -9.21
CA TYR A 486 14.54 12.01 -8.06
C TYR A 486 15.02 10.57 -8.33
N PRO A 487 16.08 10.33 -9.12
CA PRO A 487 16.44 8.98 -9.58
C PRO A 487 16.78 8.07 -8.40
N ASN A 488 17.50 8.60 -7.40
CA ASN A 488 17.91 7.85 -6.21
C ASN A 488 16.72 7.39 -5.35
N LEU A 489 15.64 8.17 -5.29
CA LEU A 489 14.45 7.79 -4.53
C LEU A 489 13.75 6.59 -5.20
N VAL A 490 13.64 6.61 -6.52
CA VAL A 490 13.06 5.52 -7.33
C VAL A 490 13.92 4.27 -7.21
N THR A 491 15.24 4.40 -7.39
CA THR A 491 16.19 3.29 -7.21
C THR A 491 16.15 2.72 -5.80
N ASN A 492 16.06 3.56 -4.76
CA ASN A 492 15.93 3.09 -3.39
C ASN A 492 14.61 2.38 -3.13
N ALA A 493 13.49 2.86 -3.71
CA ALA A 493 12.20 2.17 -3.66
C ALA A 493 12.30 0.76 -4.26
N ALA A 494 12.97 0.64 -5.42
CA ALA A 494 13.23 -0.64 -6.06
C ALA A 494 14.15 -1.55 -5.22
N ALA A 495 15.18 -0.99 -4.59
CA ALA A 495 16.05 -1.71 -3.67
C ALA A 495 15.30 -2.24 -2.44
N VAL A 496 14.33 -1.48 -1.92
CA VAL A 496 13.45 -1.99 -0.86
C VAL A 496 12.72 -3.24 -1.36
N ALA A 497 12.00 -3.12 -2.48
CA ALA A 497 11.22 -4.22 -3.04
C ALA A 497 12.07 -5.47 -3.27
N ALA A 498 13.28 -5.29 -3.83
CA ALA A 498 14.18 -6.38 -4.19
C ALA A 498 14.90 -7.06 -3.01
N TRP A 499 15.35 -6.29 -2.02
CA TRP A 499 16.32 -6.78 -1.04
C TRP A 499 15.86 -6.71 0.41
N ALA A 500 14.76 -6.02 0.70
CA ALA A 500 14.22 -6.00 2.06
C ALA A 500 13.60 -7.35 2.45
N ASP A 501 13.34 -7.52 3.74
CA ASP A 501 12.68 -8.70 4.28
C ASP A 501 11.17 -8.43 4.33
N TRP A 502 10.38 -9.33 3.73
CA TRP A 502 8.95 -9.15 3.53
C TRP A 502 8.16 -10.30 4.16
N HIS A 503 6.97 -9.99 4.67
CA HIS A 503 6.02 -10.99 5.13
C HIS A 503 4.60 -10.62 4.69
N ARG A 504 3.68 -11.58 4.70
CA ARG A 504 2.26 -11.30 4.51
C ARG A 504 1.60 -10.91 5.85
N PRO A 505 0.54 -10.09 5.85
CA PRO A 505 -0.29 -9.89 7.03
C PRO A 505 -0.71 -11.24 7.64
N GLY A 506 -0.63 -11.37 8.96
CA GLY A 506 -1.00 -12.61 9.66
C GLY A 506 0.04 -13.76 9.65
N GLN A 507 1.09 -13.70 8.83
CA GLN A 507 2.20 -14.67 8.87
C GLN A 507 3.33 -14.15 9.79
N SER A 508 3.43 -14.66 11.02
CA SER A 508 4.63 -14.45 11.85
C SER A 508 5.64 -15.59 11.61
N ARG A 509 6.94 -15.26 11.52
CA ARG A 509 8.03 -16.25 11.42
C ARG A 509 8.04 -17.26 12.57
N ASP A 510 7.53 -16.89 13.74
CA ASP A 510 7.47 -17.75 14.94
C ASP A 510 6.52 -18.95 14.77
N ALA A 511 5.65 -18.92 13.75
CA ALA A 511 4.75 -20.03 13.42
C ALA A 511 5.43 -21.10 12.54
N GLU A 512 6.47 -20.77 11.78
CA GLU A 512 7.15 -21.72 10.88
C GLU A 512 8.14 -22.63 11.61
N ASP A 513 8.70 -22.19 12.75
CA ASP A 513 9.58 -23.02 13.61
C ASP A 513 8.80 -23.99 14.52
N GLN A 514 7.46 -23.91 14.53
CA GLN A 514 6.61 -24.90 15.16
C GLN A 514 6.19 -25.94 14.11
N GLY A 515 6.90 -27.07 14.08
CA GLY A 515 6.59 -28.21 13.22
C GLY A 515 5.10 -28.59 13.22
N PRO A 516 4.63 -29.32 12.18
CA PRO A 516 3.23 -29.37 11.79
C PRO A 516 2.35 -29.87 12.94
N ARG A 517 1.72 -28.95 13.65
CA ARG A 517 0.62 -29.30 14.56
C ARG A 517 -0.59 -29.58 13.70
N GLY A 518 -0.87 -30.87 13.55
CA GLY A 518 -2.10 -31.37 12.93
C GLY A 518 -3.32 -30.74 13.62
N GLY A 519 -3.97 -29.81 12.93
CA GLY A 519 -5.21 -29.20 13.35
C GLY A 519 -5.93 -28.72 12.11
N GLY A 520 -7.04 -29.39 11.77
CA GLY A 520 -7.91 -29.07 10.64
C GLY A 520 -8.65 -27.74 10.82
N GLY A 521 -7.92 -26.64 10.92
CA GLY A 521 -8.47 -25.30 10.80
C GLY A 521 -8.90 -25.09 9.36
N ARG A 522 -10.18 -24.79 9.15
CA ARG A 522 -10.66 -24.24 7.87
C ARG A 522 -9.76 -23.05 7.50
N PRO A 523 -9.29 -22.93 6.24
CA PRO A 523 -8.54 -21.77 5.81
C PRO A 523 -9.37 -20.52 6.12
N GLY A 524 -8.78 -19.57 6.86
CA GLY A 524 -9.37 -18.26 7.09
C GLY A 524 -9.76 -17.64 5.75
N ARG A 525 -10.88 -16.90 5.74
CA ARG A 525 -11.31 -16.16 4.55
C ARG A 525 -10.18 -15.19 4.18
N GLN A 526 -9.63 -15.31 2.98
CA GLN A 526 -8.56 -14.43 2.52
C GLN A 526 -9.05 -12.98 2.52
N GLY A 527 -8.37 -12.13 3.28
CA GLY A 527 -8.65 -10.69 3.35
C GLY A 527 -7.94 -9.95 2.21
N PRO A 528 -8.41 -8.75 1.83
CA PRO A 528 -7.74 -7.92 0.81
C PRO A 528 -6.28 -7.59 1.16
N GLU A 529 -5.90 -7.62 2.44
CA GLU A 529 -4.54 -7.43 2.92
C GLU A 529 -3.60 -8.62 2.63
N ASP A 530 -4.12 -9.83 2.40
CA ASP A 530 -3.31 -11.05 2.23
C ASP A 530 -2.45 -11.06 0.95
N SER A 531 -2.77 -10.17 -0.01
CA SER A 531 -1.98 -9.97 -1.23
C SER A 531 -0.85 -8.95 -1.08
N VAL A 532 -0.76 -8.25 0.06
CA VAL A 532 0.22 -7.18 0.30
C VAL A 532 1.47 -7.73 0.96
N HIS A 533 2.64 -7.35 0.44
CA HIS A 533 3.93 -7.64 1.06
C HIS A 533 4.27 -6.52 2.05
N VAL A 534 4.31 -6.84 3.34
CA VAL A 534 4.59 -5.89 4.42
C VAL A 534 6.06 -5.97 4.82
N LEU A 535 6.70 -4.81 4.94
CA LEU A 535 8.10 -4.75 5.35
C LEU A 535 8.27 -5.27 6.78
N ASN A 536 9.17 -6.24 6.96
CA ASN A 536 9.53 -6.76 8.27
C ASN A 536 10.45 -5.78 9.02
N VAL A 537 9.86 -4.87 9.78
CA VAL A 537 10.58 -3.83 10.52
C VAL A 537 11.54 -4.42 11.57
N SER A 538 11.16 -5.50 12.24
CA SER A 538 11.94 -6.07 13.36
C SER A 538 13.26 -6.71 12.88
N ALA A 539 13.27 -7.29 11.68
CA ALA A 539 14.48 -7.81 11.05
C ALA A 539 15.52 -6.70 10.78
N THR A 540 15.07 -5.47 10.50
CA THR A 540 15.95 -4.31 10.27
C THR A 540 16.61 -3.75 11.55
N ASN A 541 15.99 -3.96 12.72
CA ASN A 541 16.45 -3.38 13.99
C ASN A 541 17.36 -4.33 14.80
N ALA A 542 17.46 -5.62 14.43
CA ALA A 542 18.23 -6.62 15.15
C ALA A 542 19.75 -6.34 15.23
N ALA A 543 20.26 -5.32 14.53
CA ALA A 543 21.65 -4.88 14.62
C ALA A 543 21.91 -3.81 15.71
N ALA A 544 20.87 -3.34 16.43
CA ALA A 544 21.02 -2.25 17.40
C ALA A 544 21.76 -2.63 18.70
N ASP A 545 21.94 -3.93 19.00
CA ASP A 545 22.70 -4.38 20.18
C ASP A 545 24.22 -4.26 20.00
N ALA A 546 24.69 -3.90 18.80
CA ALA A 546 26.09 -3.53 18.56
C ALA A 546 26.28 -2.00 18.69
N ALA A 547 25.88 -1.42 19.83
CA ALA A 547 26.40 -0.12 20.23
C ALA A 547 27.90 -0.27 20.56
N GLY A 548 28.72 -0.38 19.52
CA GLY A 548 30.16 -0.39 19.61
C GLY A 548 30.61 0.89 20.31
N LYS A 549 31.15 0.75 21.52
CA LYS A 549 31.92 1.80 22.19
C LYS A 549 33.05 2.19 21.23
N GLY A 550 32.85 3.28 20.49
CA GLY A 550 33.93 3.87 19.69
C GLY A 550 35.07 4.22 20.62
N GLU A 551 36.29 3.80 20.28
CA GLU A 551 37.49 4.22 20.98
C GLU A 551 37.56 5.76 21.02
N PRO A 552 38.00 6.37 22.13
CA PRO A 552 38.04 7.82 22.27
C PRO A 552 39.20 8.39 21.44
N THR A 553 39.02 8.48 20.12
CA THR A 553 39.78 9.44 19.33
C THR A 553 39.27 10.81 19.75
N GLY A 554 40.10 11.64 20.39
CA GLY A 554 39.74 12.95 20.95
C GLY A 554 39.20 14.02 19.96
N ARG A 555 38.64 13.60 18.82
CA ARG A 555 37.87 14.42 17.88
C ARG A 555 36.40 14.35 18.26
N THR A 556 35.89 15.46 18.79
CA THR A 556 34.47 15.63 19.11
C THR A 556 33.68 15.98 17.84
N THR A 557 33.08 14.99 17.18
CA THR A 557 32.07 15.26 16.14
C THR A 557 30.74 15.57 16.80
N ALA A 558 30.05 16.62 16.34
CA ALA A 558 28.70 16.92 16.83
C ALA A 558 27.76 15.72 16.59
N PRO A 559 26.72 15.53 17.43
CA PRO A 559 25.69 14.54 17.17
C PRO A 559 25.10 14.75 15.79
N HIS A 560 25.18 13.74 14.94
CA HIS A 560 24.66 13.78 13.59
C HIS A 560 24.04 12.43 13.24
N ARG A 561 23.02 12.46 12.38
CA ARG A 561 22.34 11.26 11.93
C ARG A 561 23.09 10.69 10.73
N ARG A 562 23.48 9.42 10.80
CA ARG A 562 23.97 8.68 9.64
C ARG A 562 22.76 8.13 8.87
N ARG A 563 22.77 8.30 7.54
CA ARG A 563 21.73 7.76 6.64
C ARG A 563 21.75 6.23 6.65
N GLY A 564 20.63 5.62 6.31
CA GLY A 564 20.58 4.19 6.04
C GLY A 564 21.37 3.87 4.77
N HIS A 565 21.93 2.67 4.69
CA HIS A 565 22.66 2.21 3.50
C HIS A 565 22.53 0.70 3.34
N TRP A 566 22.80 0.23 2.13
CA TRP A 566 22.80 -1.20 1.79
C TRP A 566 24.23 -1.75 1.85
N ARG A 567 24.39 -2.95 2.42
CA ARG A 567 25.70 -3.60 2.56
C ARG A 567 25.63 -5.04 2.06
N ARG A 568 26.68 -5.48 1.34
CA ARG A 568 26.92 -6.91 1.05
C ARG A 568 27.30 -7.64 2.35
N GLN A 569 26.55 -8.66 2.72
CA GLN A 569 26.84 -9.53 3.85
C GLN A 569 26.94 -11.00 3.39
N PRO A 570 28.05 -11.69 3.69
CA PRO A 570 28.16 -13.12 3.48
C PRO A 570 27.14 -13.92 4.32
N TYR A 571 26.49 -14.92 3.74
CA TYR A 571 25.49 -15.79 4.37
C TYR A 571 25.52 -17.22 3.78
N GLY A 572 24.67 -18.10 4.31
CA GLY A 572 24.57 -19.49 3.89
C GLY A 572 25.69 -20.40 4.43
N PRO A 573 25.67 -21.70 4.09
CA PRO A 573 26.69 -22.67 4.53
C PRO A 573 28.09 -22.19 4.15
N GLY A 574 28.98 -22.12 5.13
CA GLY A 574 30.36 -21.66 4.93
C GLY A 574 30.51 -20.20 4.50
N ARG A 575 29.46 -19.36 4.61
CA ARG A 575 29.45 -17.96 4.13
C ARG A 575 29.76 -17.81 2.64
N ALA A 576 29.44 -18.85 1.84
CA ALA A 576 29.74 -18.88 0.42
C ALA A 576 28.82 -18.00 -0.43
N GLN A 577 27.68 -17.57 0.10
CA GLN A 577 26.70 -16.73 -0.60
C GLN A 577 26.79 -15.30 -0.08
N ILE A 578 26.42 -14.32 -0.90
CA ILE A 578 26.40 -12.90 -0.52
C ILE A 578 24.98 -12.38 -0.70
N ARG A 579 24.43 -11.71 0.32
CA ARG A 579 23.13 -11.02 0.25
C ARG A 579 23.30 -9.53 0.54
N ARG A 580 22.40 -8.71 0.02
CA ARG A 580 22.26 -7.33 0.48
C ARG A 580 21.47 -7.32 1.77
N VAL A 581 21.97 -6.57 2.75
CA VAL A 581 21.24 -6.26 3.98
C VAL A 581 21.19 -4.77 4.17
N ARG A 582 20.06 -4.29 4.67
CA ARG A 582 19.90 -2.89 5.01
C ARG A 582 20.48 -2.61 6.39
N ILE A 583 21.26 -1.55 6.48
CA ILE A 583 21.67 -0.96 7.75
C ILE A 583 20.82 0.27 8.00
N ALA A 584 20.02 0.23 9.06
CA ALA A 584 19.14 1.33 9.46
C ALA A 584 19.94 2.61 9.79
N PRO A 585 19.36 3.81 9.59
CA PRO A 585 20.01 5.05 10.02
C PRO A 585 20.22 5.07 11.53
N VAL A 586 21.39 5.53 11.99
CA VAL A 586 21.75 5.60 13.42
C VAL A 586 22.11 7.03 13.81
N LEU A 587 21.69 7.46 15.00
CA LEU A 587 22.14 8.71 15.60
C LEU A 587 23.53 8.52 16.20
N VAL A 588 24.54 9.14 15.60
CA VAL A 588 25.92 9.09 16.10
C VAL A 588 26.07 10.14 17.20
N ASN A 589 26.71 9.77 18.31
CA ASN A 589 26.94 10.63 19.49
C ASN A 589 25.65 11.09 20.20
N ALA A 590 24.65 10.20 20.34
CA ALA A 590 23.30 10.44 20.91
C ALA A 590 23.22 10.88 22.38
N GLY A 591 24.35 11.03 23.10
CA GLY A 591 24.39 11.32 24.54
C GLY A 591 23.97 12.74 24.95
N ARG A 592 23.40 13.57 24.07
CA ARG A 592 22.94 14.93 24.40
C ARG A 592 21.42 15.07 24.19
N ARG A 593 20.70 15.35 25.28
CA ARG A 593 19.25 15.61 25.31
C ARG A 593 18.88 16.76 24.36
N GLY A 594 17.92 16.53 23.46
CA GLY A 594 17.20 17.60 22.76
C GLY A 594 16.94 17.48 21.24
N SER A 595 17.10 16.32 20.59
CA SER A 595 17.04 16.24 19.11
C SER A 595 15.90 15.43 18.48
N ASP A 596 14.97 14.86 19.24
CA ASP A 596 13.77 14.24 18.67
C ASP A 596 12.68 15.29 18.44
N ARG A 597 12.63 15.87 17.24
CA ARG A 597 11.46 16.59 16.74
C ARG A 597 10.74 15.73 15.69
N PRO A 598 9.40 15.60 15.75
CA PRO A 598 8.64 14.99 14.65
C PRO A 598 8.85 15.82 13.37
N GLN A 599 9.28 15.16 12.29
CA GLN A 599 9.65 15.82 11.04
C GLN A 599 8.56 15.59 9.99
N ILE A 600 7.99 16.67 9.46
CA ILE A 600 7.16 16.63 8.26
C ILE A 600 8.10 16.53 7.05
N TYR A 601 8.09 15.39 6.36
CA TYR A 601 9.04 15.12 5.29
C TYR A 601 8.57 15.69 3.95
N ARG A 602 9.46 16.44 3.30
CA ARG A 602 9.31 16.99 1.95
C ARG A 602 10.33 16.31 1.05
N LEU A 603 9.97 16.08 -0.22
CA LEU A 603 10.95 15.67 -1.22
C LEU A 603 12.11 16.68 -1.23
N PRO A 604 13.37 16.23 -1.37
CA PRO A 604 14.52 17.12 -1.44
C PRO A 604 14.31 18.17 -2.54
N ALA A 605 14.86 19.38 -2.36
CA ALA A 605 14.87 20.36 -3.44
C ALA A 605 15.60 19.74 -4.65
N PRO A 606 15.07 19.90 -5.88
CA PRO A 606 15.65 19.30 -7.06
C PRO A 606 17.11 19.76 -7.21
N THR A 607 18.01 18.81 -7.49
CA THR A 607 19.38 19.14 -7.88
C THR A 607 19.34 19.82 -9.24
N ARG A 608 19.38 21.15 -9.26
CA ARG A 608 19.56 21.91 -10.50
C ARG A 608 20.94 21.54 -11.08
N SER A 609 20.95 20.69 -12.11
CA SER A 609 22.14 20.53 -12.96
C SER A 609 22.49 21.89 -13.54
N GLY A 610 23.77 22.28 -13.41
CA GLY A 610 24.24 23.64 -13.59
C GLY A 610 23.77 24.30 -14.89
N ALA A 611 23.20 25.50 -14.74
CA ALA A 611 23.28 26.50 -15.79
C ALA A 611 24.77 26.76 -16.05
N SER A 612 25.25 26.33 -17.21
CA SER A 612 26.53 26.79 -17.72
C SER A 612 26.39 28.28 -17.99
N THR A 613 26.97 29.09 -17.11
CA THR A 613 27.33 30.47 -17.43
C THR A 613 28.39 30.45 -18.51
N THR A 614 28.01 30.85 -19.72
CA THR A 614 28.82 31.68 -20.62
C THR A 614 27.93 32.69 -21.29
#